data_AF-A0A151E6Y8-F1
#
_entry.id   AF-A0A151E6Y8-F1
#
_cell.length_a   1.000
_cell.length_b   1.000
_cell.length_c   1.000
_cell.angle_alpha   90.00
_cell.angle_beta   90.00
_cell.angle_gamma   90.00
#
_symmetry.space_group_name_H-M   'P 1'
#
loop_
_entity.id
_entity.type
_entity.pdbx_description
1 polymer ?
#
loop_
_entity_poly.entity_id
_entity_poly.type
_entity_poly.pdbx_seq_one_letter_code
_entity_poly.pdbx_strand_id
1 'polypeptide(L)' 'MGLTYKKEQQLRRMPIIQSRIKASRNGRYIIQQTVITNVKPIEYYNAILANTVKVTDEPLGEDELMFEDGAELAKNIA' A
#
# COMPACT_ATOMS: atom_id res chain seq x y z
N MET A 1 -13.46 -22.56 9.78
CA MET A 1 -12.78 -21.48 10.53
C MET A 1 -12.47 -20.36 9.56
N GLY A 2 -13.15 -19.22 9.70
CA GLY A 2 -12.99 -18.05 8.80
C GLY A 2 -12.11 -16.98 9.44
N LEU A 3 -11.44 -16.19 8.60
CA LEU A 3 -10.72 -15.01 9.06
C LEU A 3 -11.69 -13.99 9.66
N THR A 4 -11.21 -13.18 10.61
CA THR A 4 -12.02 -12.09 11.16
C THR A 4 -12.29 -11.04 10.09
N TYR A 5 -13.45 -10.39 10.13
CA TYR A 5 -13.88 -9.39 9.15
C TYR A 5 -12.83 -8.30 8.87
N LYS A 6 -12.13 -7.83 9.91
CA LYS A 6 -11.04 -6.84 9.77
C LYS A 6 -9.89 -7.35 8.91
N LYS A 7 -9.49 -8.63 9.07
CA LYS A 7 -8.40 -9.24 8.29
C LYS A 7 -8.82 -9.51 6.84
N GLU A 8 -10.08 -9.86 6.60
CA GLU A 8 -10.59 -10.04 5.24
C GLU A 8 -10.59 -8.72 4.45
N GLN A 9 -11.04 -7.63 5.09
CA GLN A 9 -11.02 -6.30 4.47
C GLN A 9 -9.60 -5.80 4.18
N GLN A 10 -8.64 -6.14 5.06
CA GLN A 10 -7.23 -5.85 4.82
C GLN A 10 -6.72 -6.61 3.60
N LEU A 11 -6.99 -7.91 3.49
CA LEU A 11 -6.58 -8.73 2.34
C LEU A 11 -7.18 -8.24 1.02
N ARG A 12 -8.43 -7.77 1.02
CA ARG A 12 -9.06 -7.16 -0.17
C ARG A 12 -8.38 -5.87 -0.63
N ARG A 13 -7.73 -5.15 0.28
CA ARG A 13 -6.98 -3.92 0.00
C ARG A 13 -5.54 -4.16 -0.40
N MET A 14 -5.02 -5.38 -0.21
CA MET A 14 -3.64 -5.71 -0.59
C MET A 14 -3.51 -5.78 -2.11
N PRO A 15 -2.39 -5.28 -2.67
CA PRO A 15 -2.12 -5.46 -4.09
C PRO A 15 -1.89 -6.94 -4.39
N ILE A 16 -2.33 -7.37 -5.58
CA ILE A 16 -2.12 -8.74 -6.03
C ILE A 16 -0.67 -8.83 -6.53
N ILE A 17 0.14 -9.64 -5.86
CA ILE A 17 1.54 -9.87 -6.22
C ILE A 17 1.62 -11.20 -6.97
N GLN A 18 2.14 -11.16 -8.20
CA GLN A 18 2.36 -12.34 -9.03
C GLN A 18 3.83 -12.46 -9.38
N SER A 19 4.41 -13.64 -9.20
CA SER A 19 5.73 -13.97 -9.75
C SER A 19 5.54 -14.75 -11.05
N ARG A 20 6.09 -14.23 -12.15
CA ARG A 20 6.10 -14.89 -13.45
C ARG A 20 7.52 -15.28 -13.79
N ILE A 21 7.78 -16.59 -13.81
CA ILE A 21 9.08 -17.14 -14.19
C ILE A 21 8.96 -17.60 -15.64
N LYS A 22 9.80 -17.04 -16.52
CA LYS A 22 9.83 -17.38 -17.94
C LYS A 22 11.24 -17.77 -18.34
N ALA A 23 11.38 -18.82 -19.15
CA ALA A 23 12.64 -19.10 -19.81
C ALA A 23 12.81 -18.15 -21.00
N SER A 24 14.03 -17.68 -21.22
CA SER A 24 14.40 -16.98 -22.45
C SER A 24 14.22 -17.91 -23.64
N ARG A 25 13.83 -17.35 -24.79
CA ARG A 25 13.57 -18.10 -26.03
C ARG A 25 14.77 -18.95 -26.48
N ASN A 26 15.98 -18.55 -26.12
CA ASN A 26 17.22 -19.26 -26.41
C ASN A 26 17.68 -20.22 -25.28
N GLY A 27 16.89 -20.38 -24.21
CA GLY A 27 17.17 -21.26 -23.08
C GLY A 27 18.30 -20.83 -22.14
N ARG A 28 19.00 -19.71 -22.43
CA ARG A 28 20.19 -19.30 -21.67
C ARG A 28 19.90 -18.54 -20.38
N TYR A 29 18.68 -18.01 -20.24
CA TYR A 29 18.30 -17.16 -19.11
C TYR A 29 16.95 -17.55 -18.55
N ILE A 30 16.79 -17.37 -17.25
CA ILE A 30 15.51 -17.42 -16.55
C ILE A 30 15.16 -15.98 -16.17
N ILE A 31 14.02 -15.52 -16.63
CA ILE A 31 13.48 -14.20 -16.36
C ILE A 31 12.44 -14.36 -15.25
N GLN A 32 12.76 -13.85 -14.06
CA GLN A 32 11.80 -13.71 -12.98
C GLN A 32 11.21 -12.30 -13.02
N GLN A 33 9.90 -12.20 -13.26
CA GLN A 33 9.15 -10.96 -13.31
C GLN A 33 8.16 -10.89 -12.14
N THR A 34 8.35 -9.93 -11.25
CA THR A 34 7.37 -9.62 -10.19
C THR A 34 6.38 -8.59 -10.71
N VAL A 35 5.10 -8.94 -10.76
CA VAL A 35 4.01 -8.05 -11.17
C VAL A 35 3.19 -7.69 -9.94
N ILE A 36 3.21 -6.41 -9.58
CA ILE A 36 2.39 -5.86 -8.49
C ILE A 36 1.19 -5.17 -9.13
N THR A 37 -0.01 -5.72 -8.94
CA THR A 37 -1.25 -5.16 -9.50
C THR A 37 -2.02 -4.46 -8.40
N ASN A 38 -2.19 -3.14 -8.54
CA ASN A 38 -3.01 -2.32 -7.66
C ASN A 38 -4.24 -1.85 -8.44
N VAL A 39 -5.43 -2.12 -7.91
CA VAL A 39 -6.69 -1.72 -8.54
C VAL A 39 -7.24 -0.51 -7.79
N LYS A 40 -7.34 0.63 -8.48
CA LYS A 40 -7.92 1.87 -7.95
C LYS A 40 -9.06 2.33 -8.88
N PRO A 41 -10.06 3.06 -8.35
CA PRO A 41 -11.09 3.70 -9.19
C PRO A 41 -10.47 4.66 -10.20
N ILE A 42 -11.11 4.83 -11.36
CA ILE A 42 -10.61 5.71 -12.41
C ILE A 42 -10.54 7.18 -11.97
N GLU A 43 -11.47 7.60 -11.11
CA GLU A 43 -11.52 8.93 -10.50
C GLU A 43 -10.24 9.29 -9.75
N TYR A 44 -9.61 8.31 -9.09
CA TYR A 44 -8.35 8.50 -8.37
C TYR A 44 -7.22 8.93 -9.33
N TYR A 45 -7.10 8.25 -10.47
CA TYR A 45 -6.09 8.60 -11.47
C TYR A 45 -6.43 9.89 -12.20
N ASN A 46 -7.72 10.17 -12.43
CA ASN A 46 -8.14 11.45 -12.98
C ASN A 46 -7.75 12.61 -12.05
N ALA A 47 -7.90 12.48 -10.74
CA ALA A 47 -7.49 13.48 -9.77
C ALA A 47 -5.96 13.69 -9.74
N ILE A 48 -5.18 12.60 -9.82
CA ILE A 48 -3.71 12.66 -9.89
C ILE A 48 -3.26 13.32 -11.19
N LEU A 49 -3.78 12.90 -12.33
CA LEU A 49 -3.41 13.43 -13.65
C LEU A 49 -3.84 14.88 -13.82
N ALA A 50 -4.99 15.26 -13.25
CA ALA A 50 -5.45 16.64 -13.19
C ALA A 50 -4.61 17.51 -12.24
N ASN A 51 -3.71 16.90 -11.44
CA ASN A 51 -2.78 17.56 -10.54
C ASN A 51 -3.44 18.66 -9.68
N THR A 52 -4.65 18.38 -9.16
CA THR A 52 -5.45 19.38 -8.43
C THR A 52 -4.92 19.66 -7.03
N VAL A 53 -4.00 18.83 -6.53
CA VAL A 53 -3.32 19.03 -5.25
C VAL A 53 -1.84 19.20 -5.53
N LYS A 54 -1.35 20.45 -5.46
CA LYS A 54 0.08 20.70 -5.33
C LYS A 54 0.47 20.24 -3.93
N VAL A 55 1.20 19.13 -3.84
CA VAL A 55 1.91 18.77 -2.60
C VAL A 55 3.03 19.80 -2.47
N THR A 56 2.82 20.78 -1.60
CA THR A 56 3.92 21.62 -1.12
C THR A 56 4.75 20.74 -0.19
N ASP A 57 6.08 20.78 -0.35
CA ASP A 57 7.02 20.16 0.59
C ASP A 57 7.01 20.97 1.89
N GLU A 58 5.90 20.92 2.63
CA GLU A 58 5.86 21.41 3.99
C GLU A 58 6.54 20.37 4.88
N PRO A 59 7.60 20.75 5.62
CA PRO A 59 8.21 19.82 6.56
C PRO A 59 7.14 19.44 7.60
N LEU A 60 6.89 18.14 7.74
CA LEU A 60 6.06 17.59 8.82
C LEU A 60 6.55 18.20 10.14
N GLY A 61 5.67 18.94 10.82
CA GLY A 61 5.97 19.48 12.13
C GLY A 61 6.29 18.35 13.09
N GLU A 62 7.27 18.56 13.99
CA GLU A 62 7.71 17.57 14.98
C GLU A 62 6.55 17.04 15.84
N ASP A 63 5.46 17.83 15.96
CA ASP A 63 4.23 17.47 16.67
C ASP A 63 3.40 16.35 15.98
N GLU A 64 3.44 16.21 14.66
CA GLU A 64 2.70 15.16 13.92
C GLU A 64 3.44 13.81 13.90
N LEU A 65 4.72 13.80 14.28
CA LEU A 65 5.57 12.60 14.38
C LEU A 65 5.51 11.93 15.76
N MET A 66 4.72 12.48 16.69
CA MET A 66 4.50 11.91 18.01
C MET A 66 3.63 10.66 17.89
N PHE A 67 4.25 9.51 17.70
CA PHE A 67 3.62 8.23 18.01
C PHE A 67 3.44 8.19 19.52
N GLU A 68 2.23 8.48 20.01
CA GLU A 68 1.88 8.15 21.38
C GLU A 68 2.08 6.64 21.55
N ASP A 69 3.06 6.24 22.36
CA ASP A 69 3.24 4.84 22.74
C ASP A 69 1.89 4.32 23.24
N GLY A 70 1.43 3.19 22.72
CA GLY A 70 0.09 2.65 23.02
C GLY A 70 -0.20 2.42 24.52
N ALA A 71 0.80 2.57 25.39
CA ALA A 71 0.68 2.60 26.84
C ALA A 71 0.05 3.91 27.39
N GLU A 72 0.23 5.06 26.73
CA GLU A 72 -0.31 6.36 27.13
C GLU A 72 -1.83 6.43 26.85
N LEU A 73 -2.25 5.98 25.65
CA LEU A 73 -3.68 5.89 25.27
C LEU A 73 -4.49 5.00 26.22
N ALA A 74 -3.88 3.94 26.78
CA ALA A 74 -4.54 3.05 27.72
C ALA A 74 -4.80 3.69 29.10
N LYS A 75 -4.01 4.68 29.51
CA LYS A 75 -4.23 5.42 30.77
C LYS A 75 -5.35 6.44 30.66
N ASN A 76 -5.56 7.03 29.49
CA ASN A 76 -6.63 8.00 29.27
C ASN A 76 -8.03 7.36 29.09
N ILE A 77 -8.09 6.03 28.99
CA ILE A 77 -9.34 5.25 28.93
C ILE A 77 -9.67 4.60 30.30
N ALA A 78 -8.76 4.70 31.28
CA ALA A 78 -8.92 4.11 32.62
C ALA A 78 -9.54 5.09 33.63
#